data_AF-A0A3E2CTP7-F1
#
_entry.id   AF-A0A3E2CTP7-F1
#
_cell.length_a   1.000
_cell.length_b   1.000
_cell.length_c   1.000
_cell.angle_alpha   90.00
_cell.angle_beta   90.00
_cell.angle_gamma   90.00
#
_symmetry.space_group_name_H-M   'P 1'
#
loop_
_entity.id
_entity.type
_entity.pdbx_description
1 polymer ?
#
loop_
_entity_poly.entity_id
_entity_poly.type
_entity_poly.pdbx_seq_one_letter_code
_entity_poly.pdbx_strand_id
1 'polypeptide(L)'
;MLREFAVEAIHPTQDGDTIYSLLANRAMRSPQDLVAQWQDDETRRWHDVTSSEMLAKVRAVARGLIALGVQHGSKVVIYSATCYEWGIVDFACACIGAVSVPIYETDSALQAADIIDEVKPVIAFAGDDAHAQCLERVRQDHKHITLKTVFNFKAGGLEAVVDFGRSITEDELNKAVDVVKADDLATI
;
A
#
# COMPACT_ATOMS: atom_id res chain seq x y z
N MET A 1 24.62 -8.28 -35.20
CA MET A 1 23.51 -7.31 -35.11
C MET A 1 22.28 -8.11 -34.71
N LEU A 2 21.79 -7.98 -33.47
CA LEU A 2 20.58 -8.69 -33.04
C LEU A 2 19.37 -8.04 -33.73
N ARG A 3 18.51 -8.87 -34.31
CA ARG A 3 17.26 -8.42 -34.94
C ARG A 3 16.15 -8.65 -33.92
N GLU A 4 15.67 -7.57 -33.34
CA GLU A 4 14.57 -7.62 -32.37
C GLU A 4 13.24 -7.66 -33.14
N PHE A 5 12.36 -8.58 -32.74
CA PHE A 5 11.03 -8.70 -33.31
C PHE A 5 10.03 -8.33 -32.22
N ALA A 6 9.23 -7.30 -32.45
CA ALA A 6 8.15 -6.89 -31.56
C ALA A 6 6.81 -6.99 -32.31
N VAL A 7 5.75 -7.29 -31.57
CA VAL A 7 4.36 -7.22 -32.05
C VAL A 7 3.80 -5.88 -31.56
N GLU A 8 3.04 -5.18 -32.42
CA GLU A 8 2.34 -3.96 -31.98
C GLU A 8 1.40 -4.28 -30.82
N ALA A 9 1.41 -3.43 -29.80
CA ALA A 9 0.51 -3.55 -28.67
C ALA A 9 -0.94 -3.37 -29.15
N ILE A 10 -1.81 -4.31 -28.76
CA ILE A 10 -3.25 -4.23 -29.07
C ILE A 10 -3.88 -3.00 -28.41
N HIS A 11 -3.39 -2.64 -27.22
CA HIS A 11 -3.76 -1.43 -26.49
C HIS A 11 -2.50 -0.78 -25.91
N PRO A 12 -2.09 0.41 -26.39
CA PRO A 12 -1.00 1.15 -25.77
C PRO A 12 -1.46 1.75 -24.44
N THR A 13 -0.67 1.54 -23.39
CA THR A 13 -0.87 2.16 -22.06
C THR A 13 -0.86 3.68 -22.19
N GLN A 14 -1.86 4.32 -21.60
CA GLN A 14 -1.99 5.77 -21.50
C GLN A 14 -1.60 6.25 -20.09
N ASP A 15 -1.35 7.55 -19.92
CA ASP A 15 -1.00 8.14 -18.60
C ASP A 15 -2.00 7.75 -17.49
N GLY A 16 -3.29 7.62 -17.80
CA GLY A 16 -4.35 7.27 -16.84
C GLY A 16 -4.50 5.77 -16.52
N ASP A 17 -3.75 4.89 -17.17
CA ASP A 17 -3.78 3.44 -16.95
C ASP A 17 -2.93 3.05 -15.72
N THR A 18 -3.16 3.71 -14.59
CA THR A 18 -2.46 3.49 -13.33
C THR A 18 -2.94 2.22 -12.62
N ILE A 19 -2.13 1.68 -11.70
CA ILE A 19 -2.52 0.52 -10.87
C ILE A 19 -3.82 0.82 -10.11
N TYR A 20 -3.95 2.02 -9.53
CA TYR A 20 -5.17 2.43 -8.82
C TYR A 20 -6.39 2.49 -9.75
N SER A 21 -6.22 2.90 -11.01
CA SER A 21 -7.33 2.99 -11.97
C SER A 21 -7.94 1.63 -12.27
N LEU A 22 -7.19 0.52 -12.14
CA LEU A 22 -7.74 -0.85 -12.25
C LEU A 22 -8.89 -1.07 -11.25
N LEU A 23 -8.67 -0.73 -9.97
CA LEU A 23 -9.67 -0.87 -8.92
C LEU A 23 -10.77 0.20 -9.05
N ALA A 24 -10.40 1.46 -9.27
CA ALA A 24 -11.37 2.55 -9.37
C ALA A 24 -12.35 2.34 -10.54
N ASN A 25 -11.83 1.98 -11.71
CA ASN A 25 -12.66 1.70 -12.88
C ASN A 25 -13.49 0.43 -12.70
N ARG A 26 -12.99 -0.58 -11.99
CA ARG A 26 -13.74 -1.79 -11.65
C ARG A 26 -14.93 -1.46 -10.74
N ALA A 27 -14.71 -0.68 -9.68
CA ALA A 27 -15.75 -0.24 -8.76
C ALA A 27 -16.81 0.62 -9.44
N MET A 28 -16.43 1.47 -10.39
CA MET A 28 -17.38 2.24 -11.20
C MET A 28 -18.24 1.34 -12.10
N ARG A 29 -17.65 0.35 -12.76
CA ARG A 29 -18.37 -0.53 -13.71
C ARG A 29 -19.26 -1.55 -13.01
N SER A 30 -18.82 -2.08 -11.87
CA SER A 30 -19.48 -3.22 -11.20
C SER A 30 -19.26 -3.16 -9.68
N PRO A 31 -19.93 -2.22 -8.99
CA PRO A 31 -19.65 -1.91 -7.58
C PRO A 31 -19.93 -3.07 -6.59
N GLN A 32 -20.75 -4.03 -6.99
CA GLN A 32 -21.19 -5.16 -6.17
C GLN A 32 -20.41 -6.46 -6.47
N ASP A 33 -19.53 -6.45 -7.47
CA ASP A 33 -18.74 -7.64 -7.77
C ASP A 33 -17.72 -7.87 -6.65
N LEU A 34 -17.61 -9.11 -6.21
CA LEU A 34 -16.61 -9.52 -5.22
C LEU A 34 -15.22 -9.47 -5.85
N VAL A 35 -14.28 -8.81 -5.17
CA VAL A 35 -12.89 -8.66 -5.61
C VAL A 35 -11.88 -9.22 -4.63
N ALA A 36 -12.27 -9.40 -3.38
CA ALA A 36 -11.45 -10.04 -2.36
C ALA A 36 -12.33 -10.80 -1.36
N GLN A 37 -11.71 -11.77 -0.70
CA GLN A 37 -12.26 -12.45 0.45
C GLN A 37 -11.13 -12.61 1.47
N TRP A 38 -11.47 -12.48 2.75
CA TRP A 38 -10.52 -12.76 3.83
C TRP A 38 -11.20 -13.53 4.95
N GLN A 39 -10.40 -14.26 5.72
CA GLN A 39 -10.89 -15.04 6.84
C GLN A 39 -10.45 -14.38 8.13
N ASP A 40 -11.40 -14.13 9.01
CA ASP A 40 -11.12 -13.66 10.37
C ASP A 40 -10.43 -14.77 11.17
N ASP A 41 -9.28 -14.45 11.77
CA ASP A 41 -8.45 -15.47 12.42
C ASP A 41 -9.08 -16.01 13.71
N GLU A 42 -9.81 -15.18 14.45
CA GLU A 42 -10.41 -15.54 15.74
C GLU A 42 -11.69 -16.37 15.52
N THR A 43 -12.56 -15.92 14.63
CA THR A 43 -13.89 -16.48 14.40
C THR A 43 -13.92 -17.47 13.24
N ARG A 44 -12.87 -17.52 12.41
CA ARG A 44 -12.76 -18.34 11.19
C ARG A 44 -13.84 -18.05 10.14
N ARG A 45 -14.52 -16.90 10.24
CA ARG A 45 -15.56 -16.47 9.30
C ARG A 45 -14.93 -15.85 8.06
N TRP A 46 -15.49 -16.16 6.90
CA TRP A 46 -15.13 -15.51 5.65
C TRP A 46 -15.91 -14.21 5.48
N HIS A 47 -15.21 -13.19 5.00
CA HIS A 47 -15.74 -11.87 4.71
C HIS A 47 -15.56 -11.60 3.22
N ASP A 48 -16.68 -11.41 2.53
CA ASP A 48 -16.71 -10.98 1.15
C ASP A 48 -16.47 -9.48 1.07
N VAL A 49 -15.72 -9.04 0.06
CA VAL A 49 -15.45 -7.63 -0.19
C VAL A 49 -15.79 -7.30 -1.63
N THR A 50 -16.76 -6.41 -1.79
CA THR A 50 -17.13 -5.85 -3.08
C THR A 50 -16.10 -4.83 -3.57
N SER A 51 -16.05 -4.59 -4.87
CA SER A 51 -15.16 -3.59 -5.47
C SER A 51 -15.36 -2.18 -4.89
N SER A 52 -16.60 -1.80 -4.57
CA SER A 52 -16.92 -0.49 -3.96
C SER A 52 -16.44 -0.39 -2.51
N GLU A 53 -16.56 -1.46 -1.72
CA GLU A 53 -16.06 -1.51 -0.34
C GLU A 53 -14.53 -1.45 -0.30
N MET A 54 -13.86 -2.20 -1.18
CA MET A 54 -12.40 -2.16 -1.29
C MET A 54 -11.93 -0.76 -1.69
N LEU A 55 -12.54 -0.13 -2.70
CA LEU A 55 -12.19 1.22 -3.12
C LEU A 55 -12.38 2.24 -1.99
N ALA A 56 -13.48 2.16 -1.24
CA ALA A 56 -13.74 3.05 -0.12
C ALA A 56 -12.68 2.92 0.98
N LYS A 57 -12.28 1.69 1.34
CA LYS A 57 -11.22 1.44 2.33
C LYS A 57 -9.86 1.92 1.82
N VAL A 58 -9.51 1.66 0.55
CA VAL A 58 -8.29 2.15 -0.11
C VAL A 58 -8.20 3.68 -0.03
N ARG A 59 -9.26 4.40 -0.40
CA ARG A 59 -9.30 5.87 -0.34
C ARG A 59 -9.17 6.39 1.09
N ALA A 60 -9.81 5.74 2.06
CA ALA A 60 -9.69 6.11 3.48
C ALA A 60 -8.25 5.91 4.01
N VAL A 61 -7.59 4.81 3.64
CA VAL A 61 -6.20 4.55 4.02
C VAL A 61 -5.25 5.52 3.31
N ALA A 62 -5.46 5.81 2.03
CA ALA A 62 -4.67 6.78 1.26
C ALA A 62 -4.67 8.17 1.91
N ARG A 63 -5.83 8.64 2.41
CA ARG A 63 -5.91 9.86 3.22
C ARG A 63 -5.08 9.78 4.50
N GLY A 64 -5.12 8.65 5.19
CA GLY A 64 -4.28 8.37 6.35
C GLY A 64 -2.79 8.46 6.04
N LEU A 65 -2.36 7.87 4.91
CA LEU A 65 -0.99 7.96 4.44
C LEU A 65 -0.56 9.42 4.19
N ILE A 66 -1.40 10.21 3.50
CA ILE A 66 -1.15 11.64 3.28
C ILE A 66 -0.98 12.38 4.62
N ALA A 67 -1.88 12.15 5.58
CA ALA A 67 -1.83 12.78 6.90
C ALA A 67 -0.55 12.42 7.69
N LEU A 68 -0.03 11.21 7.50
CA LEU A 68 1.24 10.74 8.08
C LEU A 68 2.48 11.27 7.34
N GLY A 69 2.27 12.06 6.27
CA GLY A 69 3.33 12.69 5.49
C GLY A 69 3.90 11.80 4.38
N VAL A 70 3.17 10.75 3.98
CA VAL A 70 3.48 10.00 2.76
C VAL A 70 3.08 10.87 1.56
N GLN A 71 4.02 11.06 0.65
CA GLN A 71 3.85 11.84 -0.58
C GLN A 71 4.11 10.95 -1.80
N HIS A 72 3.79 11.44 -3.00
CA HIS A 72 4.19 10.80 -4.25
C HIS A 72 5.70 10.47 -4.22
N GLY A 73 6.06 9.22 -4.52
CA GLY A 73 7.42 8.69 -4.53
C GLY A 73 7.98 8.32 -3.15
N SER A 74 7.23 8.55 -2.07
CA SER A 74 7.56 8.08 -0.72
C SER A 74 7.45 6.56 -0.64
N LYS A 75 8.25 5.95 0.24
CA LYS A 75 8.27 4.49 0.43
C LYS A 75 7.49 4.13 1.68
N VAL A 76 6.67 3.08 1.57
CA VAL A 76 5.89 2.50 2.66
C VAL A 76 6.25 1.03 2.74
N VAL A 77 6.91 0.62 3.81
CA VAL A 77 7.30 -0.79 3.97
C VAL A 77 6.13 -1.62 4.47
N ILE A 78 5.98 -2.85 3.98
CA ILE A 78 5.04 -3.85 4.52
C ILE A 78 5.84 -5.12 4.82
N TYR A 79 5.96 -5.48 6.10
CA TYR A 79 6.64 -6.70 6.57
C TYR A 79 5.61 -7.66 7.15
N SER A 80 5.11 -8.57 6.32
CA SER A 80 3.93 -9.38 6.65
C SER A 80 3.88 -10.64 5.79
N ALA A 81 3.02 -11.59 6.16
CA ALA A 81 2.51 -12.57 5.21
C ALA A 81 1.43 -11.91 4.33
N THR A 82 1.07 -12.55 3.22
CA THR A 82 -0.05 -12.10 2.38
C THR A 82 -1.33 -12.00 3.20
N CYS A 83 -1.92 -10.80 3.27
CA CYS A 83 -3.19 -10.54 3.95
C CYS A 83 -4.02 -9.51 3.16
N TYR A 84 -5.27 -9.34 3.55
CA TYR A 84 -6.17 -8.38 2.88
C TYR A 84 -5.74 -6.93 3.14
N GLU A 85 -5.28 -6.63 4.35
CA GLU A 85 -4.79 -5.31 4.74
C GLU A 85 -3.59 -4.88 3.90
N TRP A 86 -2.70 -5.80 3.56
CA TRP A 86 -1.61 -5.56 2.62
C TRP A 86 -2.17 -5.06 1.29
N GLY A 87 -3.10 -5.78 0.68
CA GLY A 87 -3.68 -5.39 -0.61
C GLY A 87 -4.32 -3.99 -0.55
N ILE A 88 -4.95 -3.64 0.58
CA ILE A 88 -5.47 -2.29 0.81
C ILE A 88 -4.34 -1.25 0.83
N VAL A 89 -3.25 -1.51 1.56
CA VAL A 89 -2.11 -0.58 1.66
C VAL A 89 -1.41 -0.42 0.31
N ASP A 90 -1.23 -1.49 -0.46
CA ASP A 90 -0.65 -1.44 -1.82
C ASP A 90 -1.48 -0.53 -2.75
N PHE A 91 -2.80 -0.76 -2.82
CA PHE A 91 -3.68 0.09 -3.63
C PHE A 91 -3.75 1.53 -3.09
N ALA A 92 -3.63 1.73 -1.77
CA ALA A 92 -3.59 3.07 -1.18
C ALA A 92 -2.28 3.80 -1.52
N CYS A 93 -1.15 3.09 -1.59
CA CYS A 93 0.12 3.65 -2.07
C CYS A 93 0.00 4.04 -3.56
N ALA A 94 -0.49 3.11 -4.39
CA ALA A 94 -0.72 3.36 -5.81
C ALA A 94 -1.71 4.50 -6.08
N CYS A 95 -2.69 4.70 -5.19
CA CYS A 95 -3.67 5.80 -5.26
C CYS A 95 -3.01 7.19 -5.20
N ILE A 96 -1.91 7.32 -4.46
CA ILE A 96 -1.24 8.62 -4.22
C ILE A 96 0.18 8.68 -4.83
N GLY A 97 0.52 7.71 -5.68
CA GLY A 97 1.85 7.59 -6.30
C GLY A 97 2.96 7.25 -5.31
N ALA A 98 2.63 6.73 -4.13
CA ALA A 98 3.62 6.20 -3.20
C ALA A 98 4.03 4.78 -3.60
N VAL A 99 5.21 4.36 -3.16
CA VAL A 99 5.82 3.07 -3.48
C VAL A 99 5.67 2.17 -2.25
N SER A 100 4.86 1.12 -2.34
CA SER A 100 4.92 0.06 -1.33
C SER A 100 6.24 -0.71 -1.47
N VAL A 101 6.82 -1.19 -0.38
CA VAL A 101 8.06 -1.96 -0.39
C VAL A 101 7.84 -3.22 0.44
N PRO A 102 7.72 -4.39 -0.20
CA PRO A 102 7.41 -5.62 0.50
C PRO A 102 8.65 -6.21 1.17
N ILE A 103 8.45 -6.77 2.36
CA ILE A 103 9.41 -7.63 3.06
C ILE A 103 8.64 -8.89 3.43
N TYR A 104 9.13 -10.05 2.97
CA TYR A 104 8.46 -11.32 3.25
C TYR A 104 8.56 -11.65 4.73
N GLU A 105 7.51 -12.21 5.30
CA GLU A 105 7.44 -12.65 6.71
C GLU A 105 8.57 -13.61 7.12
N THR A 106 9.16 -14.31 6.15
CA THR A 106 10.27 -15.24 6.39
C THR A 106 11.64 -14.58 6.39
N ASP A 107 11.75 -13.31 5.97
CA ASP A 107 13.03 -12.60 5.99
C ASP A 107 13.50 -12.36 7.42
N SER A 108 14.81 -12.33 7.60
CA SER A 108 15.42 -12.07 8.91
C SER A 108 15.37 -10.60 9.29
N ALA A 109 15.50 -10.32 10.59
CA ALA A 109 15.61 -8.96 11.11
C ALA A 109 16.76 -8.15 10.47
N LEU A 110 17.87 -8.81 10.10
CA LEU A 110 18.99 -8.17 9.42
C LEU A 110 18.61 -7.74 7.99
N GLN A 111 17.97 -8.63 7.23
CA GLN A 111 17.50 -8.30 5.88
C GLN A 111 16.46 -7.17 5.93
N ALA A 112 15.53 -7.21 6.89
CA ALA A 112 14.56 -6.15 7.07
C ALA A 112 15.24 -4.80 7.37
N ALA A 113 16.26 -4.80 8.24
CA ALA A 113 17.03 -3.60 8.56
C ALA A 113 17.76 -3.04 7.32
N ASP A 114 18.43 -3.90 6.55
CA ASP A 114 19.16 -3.52 5.33
C ASP A 114 18.21 -2.88 4.29
N ILE A 115 17.02 -3.47 4.08
CA ILE A 115 16.00 -2.91 3.19
C ILE A 115 15.53 -1.54 3.68
N ILE A 116 15.23 -1.39 4.98
CA ILE A 116 14.77 -0.12 5.56
C ILE A 116 15.86 0.96 5.44
N ASP A 117 17.13 0.60 5.61
CA ASP A 117 18.28 1.49 5.42
C ASP A 117 18.41 1.99 3.97
N GLU A 118 18.17 1.10 3.00
CA GLU A 118 18.25 1.43 1.59
C GLU A 118 17.07 2.31 1.14
N VAL A 119 15.83 1.91 1.46
CA VAL A 119 14.63 2.54 0.90
C VAL A 119 14.14 3.75 1.70
N LYS A 120 14.57 3.87 2.96
CA LYS A 120 14.26 5.00 3.85
C LYS A 120 12.77 5.34 3.88
N PRO A 121 11.91 4.39 4.31
CA PRO A 121 10.47 4.57 4.26
C PRO A 121 10.01 5.67 5.22
N VAL A 122 8.83 6.23 4.96
CA VAL A 122 8.19 7.22 5.84
C VAL A 122 7.45 6.52 6.99
N ILE A 123 6.76 5.43 6.67
CA ILE A 123 6.07 4.56 7.63
C ILE A 123 6.27 3.10 7.23
N ALA A 124 5.97 2.19 8.15
CA ALA A 124 5.95 0.75 7.88
C ALA A 124 4.73 0.07 8.50
N PHE A 125 4.29 -1.02 7.89
CA PHE A 125 3.28 -1.92 8.43
C PHE A 125 3.91 -3.28 8.74
N ALA A 126 3.51 -3.87 9.87
CA ALA A 126 3.84 -5.23 10.27
C ALA A 126 2.60 -6.12 10.25
N GLY A 127 2.79 -7.37 9.84
CA GLY A 127 1.75 -8.39 9.81
C GLY A 127 1.32 -8.88 11.18
N ASP A 128 2.18 -8.79 12.19
CA ASP A 128 1.93 -9.21 13.57
C ASP A 128 2.87 -8.51 14.58
N ASP A 129 2.78 -8.91 15.85
CA ASP A 129 3.58 -8.34 16.95
C ASP A 129 5.08 -8.59 16.83
N ALA A 130 5.50 -9.76 16.30
CA ALA A 130 6.91 -10.10 16.19
C ALA A 130 7.59 -9.23 15.12
N HIS A 131 6.93 -9.09 13.97
CA HIS A 131 7.38 -8.21 12.88
C HIS A 131 7.33 -6.74 13.31
N ALA A 132 6.32 -6.31 14.06
CA ALA A 132 6.23 -4.95 14.59
C ALA A 132 7.39 -4.62 15.54
N GLN A 133 7.72 -5.55 16.45
CA GLN A 133 8.86 -5.40 17.36
C GLN A 133 10.20 -5.34 16.59
N CYS A 134 10.33 -6.11 15.50
CA CYS A 134 11.50 -6.03 14.63
C CYS A 134 11.65 -4.64 14.01
N LEU A 135 10.59 -4.13 13.36
CA LEU A 135 10.59 -2.81 12.74
C LEU A 135 10.83 -1.69 13.77
N GLU A 136 10.26 -1.78 14.97
CA GLU A 136 10.49 -0.80 16.03
C GLU A 136 11.94 -0.80 16.54
N ARG A 137 12.60 -1.95 16.63
CA ARG A 137 14.03 -2.02 16.96
C ARG A 137 14.86 -1.31 15.90
N VAL A 138 14.61 -1.61 14.62
CA VAL A 138 15.28 -0.92 13.50
C VAL A 138 15.04 0.58 13.59
N ARG A 139 13.79 1.02 13.81
CA ARG A 139 13.44 2.44 13.96
C ARG A 139 14.19 3.13 15.11
N GLN A 140 14.40 2.44 16.23
CA GLN A 140 15.07 2.98 17.42
C GLN A 140 16.59 3.08 17.30
N ASP A 141 17.23 2.32 16.40
CA ASP A 141 18.70 2.30 16.23
C ASP A 141 19.31 3.59 15.60
N HIS A 142 18.61 4.72 15.69
CA HIS A 142 19.03 6.11 15.39
C HIS A 142 19.64 6.41 14.01
N LYS A 143 19.76 5.42 13.11
CA LYS A 143 20.15 5.61 11.70
C LYS A 143 18.97 5.93 10.77
N HIS A 144 17.73 5.66 11.21
CA HIS A 144 16.53 5.65 10.35
C HIS A 144 15.59 6.83 10.62
N ILE A 145 16.09 8.07 10.50
CA ILE A 145 15.34 9.32 10.81
C ILE A 145 14.04 9.46 9.99
N THR A 146 13.94 8.77 8.85
CA THR A 146 12.78 8.85 7.95
C THR A 146 11.61 7.97 8.39
N LEU A 147 11.85 6.84 9.05
CA LEU A 147 10.79 5.93 9.50
C LEU A 147 10.13 6.49 10.77
N LYS A 148 9.01 7.17 10.60
CA LYS A 148 8.33 7.90 11.68
C LYS A 148 7.47 7.00 12.54
N THR A 149 6.82 6.01 11.94
CA THR A 149 5.78 5.22 12.61
C THR A 149 5.72 3.80 12.04
N VAL A 150 5.55 2.82 12.93
CA VAL A 150 5.22 1.44 12.59
C VAL A 150 3.77 1.16 13.00
N PHE A 151 3.00 0.56 12.09
CA PHE A 151 1.65 0.08 12.34
C PHE A 151 1.64 -1.45 12.34
N ASN A 152 0.72 -2.07 13.09
CA ASN A 152 0.58 -3.53 13.14
C ASN A 152 -0.85 -3.89 12.73
N PHE A 153 -1.00 -4.72 11.69
CA PHE A 153 -2.31 -5.12 11.17
C PHE A 153 -3.15 -5.86 12.22
N LYS A 154 -2.55 -6.73 13.06
CA LYS A 154 -3.27 -7.46 14.12
C LYS A 154 -3.67 -6.59 15.32
N ALA A 155 -3.07 -5.41 15.44
CA ALA A 155 -3.37 -4.46 16.52
C ALA A 155 -4.20 -3.26 16.03
N GLY A 156 -4.98 -3.41 14.95
CA GLY A 156 -5.84 -2.35 14.42
C GLY A 156 -5.07 -1.19 13.75
N GLY A 157 -3.85 -1.47 13.27
CA GLY A 157 -2.99 -0.47 12.65
C GLY A 157 -3.60 0.17 11.41
N LEU A 158 -4.40 -0.57 10.64
CA LEU A 158 -5.07 -0.03 9.46
C LEU A 158 -6.17 0.98 9.84
N GLU A 159 -6.94 0.69 10.87
CA GLU A 159 -7.96 1.59 11.44
C GLU A 159 -7.33 2.85 12.02
N ALA A 160 -6.19 2.72 12.70
CA ALA A 160 -5.44 3.87 13.19
C ALA A 160 -5.01 4.80 12.05
N VAL A 161 -4.54 4.25 10.92
CA VAL A 161 -4.19 5.04 9.72
C VAL A 161 -5.41 5.76 9.16
N VAL A 162 -6.56 5.08 9.05
CA VAL A 162 -7.82 5.73 8.64
C VAL A 162 -8.17 6.90 9.57
N ASP A 163 -7.95 6.76 10.87
CA ASP A 163 -8.21 7.81 11.85
C ASP A 163 -7.29 9.04 11.69
N PHE A 164 -6.01 8.85 11.37
CA PHE A 164 -5.11 9.96 11.00
C PHE A 164 -5.63 10.74 9.78
N GLY A 165 -6.27 10.06 8.84
CA GLY A 165 -6.76 10.64 7.59
C GLY A 165 -8.07 11.44 7.69
N ARG A 166 -8.70 11.52 8.86
CA ARG A 166 -10.03 12.18 9.02
C ARG A 166 -10.02 13.68 8.69
N SER A 167 -8.88 14.34 8.81
CA SER A 167 -8.73 15.76 8.46
C SER A 167 -8.44 16.01 6.98
N ILE A 168 -8.05 14.98 6.22
CA ILE A 168 -7.78 15.10 4.79
C ILE A 168 -9.11 15.04 4.04
N THR A 169 -9.33 16.01 3.17
CA THR A 169 -10.54 16.12 2.36
C THR A 169 -10.49 15.22 1.12
N GLU A 170 -11.65 14.93 0.52
CA GLU A 170 -11.70 14.24 -0.78
C GLU A 170 -10.98 15.02 -1.88
N ASP A 171 -11.04 16.37 -1.84
CA ASP A 171 -10.36 17.23 -2.82
C ASP A 171 -8.84 17.15 -2.69
N GLU A 172 -8.31 17.07 -1.47
CA GLU A 172 -6.87 16.86 -1.25
C GLU A 172 -6.42 15.48 -1.73
N LEU A 173 -7.21 14.44 -1.49
CA LEU A 173 -6.94 13.12 -2.04
C LEU A 173 -6.99 13.14 -3.57
N ASN A 174 -8.01 13.74 -4.17
CA ASN A 174 -8.16 13.80 -5.63
C ASN A 174 -6.98 14.51 -6.29
N LYS A 175 -6.48 15.60 -5.70
CA LYS A 175 -5.25 16.27 -6.18
C LYS A 175 -4.02 15.35 -6.18
N ALA A 176 -3.90 14.46 -5.18
CA ALA A 176 -2.83 13.48 -5.13
C ALA A 176 -3.02 12.37 -6.17
N VAL A 177 -4.26 11.94 -6.42
CA VAL A 177 -4.60 10.95 -7.46
C VAL A 177 -4.32 11.50 -8.86
N ASP A 178 -4.70 12.75 -9.13
CA ASP A 178 -4.65 13.36 -10.47
C ASP A 178 -3.23 13.54 -11.03
N VAL A 179 -2.21 13.49 -10.17
CA VAL A 179 -0.80 13.60 -10.58
C VAL A 179 -0.13 12.25 -10.79
N VAL A 180 -0.81 11.13 -10.48
CA VAL A 180 -0.26 9.78 -10.66
C VAL A 180 -0.40 9.36 -12.12
N LYS A 181 0.67 8.76 -12.66
CA LYS A 181 0.78 8.31 -14.05
C LYS A 181 1.16 6.84 -14.14
N ALA A 182 0.89 6.25 -15.31
CA ALA A 182 1.21 4.85 -15.60
C ALA A 182 2.71 4.53 -15.60
N ASP A 183 3.58 5.54 -15.79
CA ASP A 183 5.04 5.42 -15.76
C ASP A 183 5.67 5.82 -14.42
N ASP A 184 4.87 6.15 -13.41
CA ASP A 184 5.36 6.38 -12.06
C ASP A 184 5.98 5.11 -11.48
N LEU A 185 6.98 5.29 -10.62
CA LEU A 185 7.65 4.19 -9.95
C LEU A 185 6.65 3.39 -9.11
N ALA A 186 6.57 2.10 -9.38
CA ALA A 186 5.90 1.10 -8.55
C ALA A 186 6.89 -0.01 -8.18
N THR A 187 6.61 -0.75 -7.12
CA THR A 187 7.43 -1.91 -6.72
C THR A 187 7.03 -3.17 -7.50
N ILE A 188 7.92 -4.15 -7.51
CA ILE A 188 7.68 -5.55 -7.91
C ILE A 188 7.94 -6.49 -6.75
#